data_AF-A0A9P7AJC5-F1
#
_entry.id   AF-A0A9P7AJC5-F1
#
_cell.length_a   1.000
_cell.length_b   1.000
_cell.length_c   1.000
_cell.angle_alpha   90.00
_cell.angle_beta   90.00
_cell.angle_gamma   90.00
#
_symmetry.space_group_name_H-M   'P 1'
#
loop_
_entity.id
_entity.type
_entity.pdbx_description
1 polymer ?
#
loop_
_entity_poly.entity_id
_entity_poly.type
_entity_poly.pdbx_seq_one_letter_code
_entity_poly.pdbx_strand_id
1 'polypeptide(L)'
;MQSEFVEKKQGESRSSSVTPDLASDKPVGNDLEGGQYYTGFLRRATQVLSRCGIETHGIAPVPAEERIETRWYQIFFVWFSVNMNIGTFGIGTVGPAFFSLGVNDSIIIIVVVDLVVCLLPAFSAVFGPKLGTRAMVQARFSWGYFGAIIPAVLNVFSLQGFLVLNCIVGGQVLASLSSHLDDTLGIVIIAVITLVVTFCGYRIIHWYESIAWIPNVIVFITMLAVGYPQLRDSQSAPVSQATVAEVISFSSILTASIISWCTVTPDYGVYHSPAASSARIFLYTYIAFFTSNVACHTLGAAFAAAAPNVPVWNGGFDNSSSVGGLLYSVLLPTGAFGKILITLVALSIASVCAPNMYTFSTSFMTIAPWFAAIPRWIYILISEAVLIPVAIIGAKKFYNTVVDIL
;
A
#
# COMPACT_ATOMS: atom_id res chain seq x y z
N MET A 1 58.31 18.77 47.17
CA MET A 1 57.22 18.47 48.12
C MET A 1 56.32 17.44 47.44
N GLN A 2 56.79 16.20 47.45
CA GLN A 2 56.18 15.04 46.81
C GLN A 2 55.30 14.31 47.82
N SER A 3 54.15 13.85 47.34
CA SER A 3 53.10 13.13 48.04
C SER A 3 53.53 11.75 48.54
N GLU A 4 53.01 11.40 49.71
CA GLU A 4 53.28 10.22 50.52
C GLU A 4 52.11 9.20 50.47
N PHE A 5 52.44 7.90 50.55
CA PHE A 5 51.66 6.70 50.96
C PHE A 5 50.41 6.27 50.13
N VAL A 6 50.31 5.07 49.49
CA VAL A 6 50.28 3.64 49.98
C VAL A 6 49.04 3.42 50.89
N GLU A 7 48.06 2.51 50.69
CA GLU A 7 48.07 1.07 50.39
C GLU A 7 46.68 0.50 49.98
N LYS A 8 46.68 -0.79 49.62
CA LYS A 8 45.67 -1.72 49.07
C LYS A 8 44.58 -2.26 50.02
N LYS A 9 43.48 -2.74 49.38
CA LYS A 9 42.78 -4.06 49.47
C LYS A 9 41.40 -4.20 50.17
N GLN A 10 40.54 -4.92 49.44
CA GLN A 10 39.40 -5.79 49.82
C GLN A 10 38.20 -5.11 50.52
N GLY A 11 36.94 -5.27 50.13
CA GLY A 11 36.26 -6.27 49.32
C GLY A 11 35.01 -6.70 50.10
N GLU A 12 33.83 -6.18 49.76
CA GLU A 12 32.56 -6.71 50.29
C GLU A 12 31.45 -6.59 49.24
N SER A 13 30.88 -7.73 48.92
CA SER A 13 29.77 -7.90 47.98
C SER A 13 28.46 -7.53 48.69
N ARG A 14 27.63 -6.69 48.06
CA ARG A 14 26.19 -6.68 48.30
C ARG A 14 25.45 -6.66 46.97
N SER A 15 24.98 -7.85 46.61
CA SER A 15 23.87 -8.10 45.70
C SER A 15 22.70 -7.16 46.03
N SER A 16 22.32 -6.31 45.08
CA SER A 16 20.98 -5.73 45.04
C SER A 16 20.34 -6.13 43.72
N SER A 17 19.31 -6.95 43.85
CA SER A 17 18.44 -7.42 42.78
C SER A 17 17.73 -6.23 42.14
N VAL A 18 18.05 -5.91 40.89
CA VAL A 18 17.25 -5.00 40.07
C VAL A 18 16.14 -5.82 39.42
N THR A 19 14.96 -5.77 40.00
CA THR A 19 13.70 -6.10 39.32
C THR A 19 13.43 -5.04 38.24
N PRO A 20 13.11 -5.41 36.99
CA PRO A 20 12.73 -4.43 35.98
C PRO A 20 11.28 -3.99 36.26
N ASP A 21 11.12 -2.74 36.68
CA ASP A 21 9.80 -2.12 36.88
C ASP A 21 9.16 -1.88 35.50
N LEU A 22 8.25 -2.80 35.14
CA LEU A 22 7.28 -2.63 34.06
C LEU A 22 6.23 -1.62 34.52
N ALA A 23 6.19 -0.47 33.84
CA ALA A 23 5.18 0.59 33.84
C ALA A 23 5.73 1.95 34.30
N SER A 24 6.35 2.67 33.36
CA SER A 24 6.26 4.13 33.35
C SER A 24 5.70 4.58 32.00
N ASP A 25 4.38 4.50 31.88
CA ASP A 25 3.62 5.28 30.91
C ASP A 25 3.75 6.75 31.33
N LYS A 26 4.86 7.38 30.93
CA LYS A 26 4.92 8.84 30.87
C LYS A 26 4.22 9.26 29.58
N PRO A 27 3.23 10.15 29.63
CA PRO A 27 2.65 10.69 28.41
C PRO A 27 3.77 11.36 27.62
N VAL A 28 3.90 10.93 26.36
CA VAL A 28 4.79 11.52 25.36
C VAL A 28 4.59 13.05 25.37
N GLY A 29 5.70 13.78 25.29
CA GLY A 29 5.81 15.21 25.60
C GLY A 29 4.77 16.10 24.91
N ASN A 30 4.48 17.22 25.57
CA ASN A 30 3.53 18.25 25.18
C ASN A 30 3.57 18.66 23.69
N ASP A 31 2.62 18.17 22.89
CA ASP A 31 2.29 18.59 21.52
C ASP A 31 1.67 20.00 21.47
N LEU A 32 2.46 21.05 21.73
CA LEU A 32 1.99 22.44 21.70
C LEU A 32 2.37 23.25 20.44
N GLU A 33 3.25 22.75 19.57
CA GLU A 33 3.69 23.50 18.39
C GLU A 33 2.83 23.27 17.13
N GLY A 34 2.33 22.04 16.90
CA GLY A 34 1.45 21.76 15.75
C GLY A 34 0.04 22.35 15.86
N GLY A 35 -0.39 22.71 17.08
CA GLY A 35 -1.74 23.19 17.39
C GLY A 35 -1.97 24.70 17.27
N GLN A 36 -0.92 25.48 17.01
CA GLN A 36 -1.01 26.96 16.99
C GLN A 36 -1.83 27.50 15.80
N TYR A 37 -2.01 26.71 14.73
CA TYR A 37 -2.70 27.13 13.51
C TYR A 37 -4.21 26.83 13.47
N TYR A 38 -4.74 26.04 14.42
CA TYR A 38 -6.13 25.59 14.37
C TYR A 38 -7.09 26.55 15.08
N THR A 39 -8.19 26.92 14.40
CA THR A 39 -9.28 27.70 15.00
C THR A 39 -10.12 26.86 15.98
N GLY A 40 -10.63 27.50 17.05
CA GLY A 40 -11.38 26.95 18.20
C GLY A 40 -11.85 25.49 18.17
N PHE A 41 -12.84 25.16 17.33
CA PHE A 41 -13.41 23.81 17.25
C PHE A 41 -12.39 22.77 16.73
N LEU A 42 -11.68 23.08 15.65
CA LEU A 42 -10.68 22.19 15.06
C LEU A 42 -9.55 21.89 16.05
N ARG A 43 -9.13 22.89 16.82
CA ARG A 43 -8.12 22.68 17.87
C ARG A 43 -8.61 21.70 18.94
N ARG A 44 -9.85 21.87 19.44
CA ARG A 44 -10.42 20.98 20.46
C ARG A 44 -10.59 19.56 19.94
N ALA A 45 -11.13 19.40 18.72
CA ALA A 45 -11.27 18.10 18.09
C ALA A 45 -9.92 17.41 17.91
N THR A 46 -8.93 18.11 17.32
CA THR A 46 -7.57 17.58 17.13
C THR A 46 -6.88 17.23 18.45
N GLN A 47 -7.09 18.00 19.53
CA GLN A 47 -6.57 17.67 20.86
C GLN A 47 -7.20 16.41 21.46
N VAL A 48 -8.51 16.22 21.30
CA VAL A 48 -9.19 14.99 21.73
C VAL A 48 -8.68 13.80 20.93
N LEU A 49 -8.56 13.94 19.61
CA LEU A 49 -8.06 12.88 18.73
C LEU A 49 -6.61 12.50 19.05
N SER A 50 -5.72 13.48 19.27
CA SER A 50 -4.34 13.23 19.70
C SER A 50 -4.29 12.47 21.04
N ARG A 51 -5.13 12.83 22.01
CA ARG A 51 -5.26 12.07 23.28
C ARG A 51 -5.76 10.65 23.08
N CYS A 52 -6.55 10.40 22.04
CA CYS A 52 -6.97 9.05 21.63
C CYS A 52 -5.90 8.30 20.82
N GLY A 53 -4.69 8.86 20.66
CA GLY A 53 -3.58 8.23 19.95
C GLY A 53 -3.62 8.40 18.43
N ILE A 54 -4.49 9.27 17.90
CA ILE A 54 -4.60 9.55 16.47
C ILE A 54 -3.51 10.52 16.05
N GLU A 55 -2.82 10.20 14.95
CA GLU A 55 -1.76 11.06 14.42
C GLU A 55 -2.34 12.35 13.82
N THR A 56 -1.91 13.47 14.39
CA THR A 56 -2.31 14.83 13.99
C THR A 56 -1.18 15.61 13.31
N HIS A 57 0.01 15.01 13.19
CA HIS A 57 1.16 15.60 12.51
C HIS A 57 0.87 15.82 11.02
N GLY A 58 1.22 17.02 10.54
CA GLY A 58 1.07 17.42 9.15
C GLY A 58 2.32 17.14 8.32
N ILE A 59 2.68 18.10 7.47
CA ILE A 59 3.83 18.01 6.54
C ILE A 59 5.14 18.58 7.11
N ALA A 60 5.15 19.06 8.35
CA ALA A 60 6.37 19.51 8.99
C ALA A 60 7.38 18.34 9.09
N PRO A 61 8.69 18.59 8.90
CA PRO A 61 9.69 17.55 9.12
C PRO A 61 9.59 16.99 10.53
N VAL A 62 9.60 15.66 10.65
CA VAL A 62 9.56 14.98 11.96
C VAL A 62 10.91 15.21 12.66
N PRO A 63 10.95 15.79 13.87
CA PRO A 63 12.18 15.99 14.63
C PRO A 63 12.93 14.68 14.89
N ALA A 64 14.26 14.71 15.03
CA ALA A 64 15.06 13.50 15.20
C ALA A 64 14.71 12.72 16.47
N GLU A 65 14.25 13.43 17.50
CA GLU A 65 13.85 12.91 18.81
C GLU A 65 12.57 12.07 18.73
N GLU A 66 11.71 12.33 17.74
CA GLU A 66 10.48 11.57 17.48
C GLU A 66 10.71 10.37 16.57
N ARG A 67 11.90 10.25 15.95
CA ARG A 67 12.27 9.15 15.06
C ARG A 67 12.80 7.96 15.84
N ILE A 68 11.93 7.37 16.65
CA ILE A 68 12.30 6.32 17.62
C ILE A 68 12.11 4.89 17.11
N GLU A 69 11.45 4.70 15.95
CA GLU A 69 11.15 3.35 15.47
C GLU A 69 12.43 2.66 14.96
N THR A 70 12.72 1.49 15.52
CA THR A 70 13.93 0.70 15.23
C THR A 70 13.62 -0.66 14.63
N ARG A 71 12.33 -1.03 14.50
CA ARG A 71 11.86 -2.27 13.89
C ARG A 71 11.85 -2.16 12.37
N TRP A 72 13.04 -2.15 11.79
CA TRP A 72 13.26 -2.00 10.34
C TRP A 72 12.53 -3.01 9.46
N TYR A 73 12.22 -4.20 10.00
CA TYR A 73 11.43 -5.20 9.28
C TYR A 73 9.99 -4.73 8.99
N GLN A 74 9.48 -3.72 9.71
CA GLN A 74 8.16 -3.15 9.43
C GLN A 74 8.12 -2.50 8.05
N ILE A 75 9.22 -1.89 7.58
CA ILE A 75 9.31 -1.34 6.22
C ILE A 75 9.10 -2.44 5.18
N PHE A 76 9.70 -3.62 5.40
CA PHE A 76 9.47 -4.77 4.53
C PHE A 76 7.99 -5.15 4.50
N PHE A 77 7.36 -5.34 5.67
CA PHE A 77 5.97 -5.80 5.72
C PHE A 77 4.98 -4.77 5.19
N VAL A 78 5.21 -3.46 5.40
CA VAL A 78 4.38 -2.41 4.80
C VAL A 78 4.35 -2.57 3.29
N TRP A 79 5.52 -2.61 2.64
CA TRP A 79 5.54 -2.67 1.18
C TRP A 79 5.18 -4.04 0.63
N PHE A 80 5.49 -5.10 1.35
CA PHE A 80 5.09 -6.45 0.96
C PHE A 80 3.58 -6.58 1.03
N SER A 81 2.93 -6.10 2.09
CA SER A 81 1.49 -6.19 2.28
C SER A 81 0.71 -5.33 1.29
N VAL A 82 1.15 -4.08 1.13
CA VAL A 82 0.55 -3.15 0.18
C VAL A 82 0.61 -3.66 -1.24
N ASN A 83 1.61 -4.46 -1.64
CA ASN A 83 1.70 -5.00 -3.01
C ASN A 83 1.22 -6.44 -3.13
N MET A 84 1.19 -7.22 -2.04
CA MET A 84 0.62 -8.57 -1.99
C MET A 84 -0.91 -8.49 -1.89
N ASN A 85 -1.56 -7.99 -2.94
CA ASN A 85 -2.99 -7.66 -2.96
C ASN A 85 -3.65 -8.00 -4.32
N ILE A 86 -4.98 -7.90 -4.39
CA ILE A 86 -5.75 -8.18 -5.62
C ILE A 86 -5.53 -7.13 -6.73
N GLY A 87 -5.33 -5.86 -6.40
CA GLY A 87 -5.03 -4.80 -7.37
C GLY A 87 -3.75 -5.10 -8.17
N THR A 88 -2.68 -5.50 -7.49
CA THR A 88 -1.42 -5.95 -8.10
C THR A 88 -1.64 -7.21 -8.93
N PHE A 89 -2.40 -8.18 -8.42
CA PHE A 89 -2.82 -9.34 -9.23
C PHE A 89 -3.54 -8.90 -10.51
N GLY A 90 -4.47 -7.93 -10.41
CA GLY A 90 -5.22 -7.36 -11.52
C GLY A 90 -4.33 -6.73 -12.59
N ILE A 91 -3.28 -6.00 -12.19
CA ILE A 91 -2.30 -5.44 -13.15
C ILE A 91 -1.64 -6.55 -13.97
N GLY A 92 -1.32 -7.69 -13.35
CA GLY A 92 -0.77 -8.85 -14.06
C GLY A 92 -1.71 -9.45 -15.10
N THR A 93 -3.03 -9.37 -14.88
CA THR A 93 -4.03 -9.89 -15.84
C THR A 93 -4.04 -9.14 -17.17
N VAL A 94 -3.57 -7.89 -17.18
CA VAL A 94 -3.67 -6.99 -18.34
C VAL A 94 -2.89 -7.51 -19.55
N GLY A 95 -1.73 -8.14 -19.33
CA GLY A 95 -0.89 -8.70 -20.39
C GLY A 95 -1.66 -9.66 -21.30
N PRO A 96 -2.18 -10.77 -20.76
CA PRO A 96 -3.00 -11.70 -21.52
C PRO A 96 -4.36 -11.14 -21.95
N ALA A 97 -5.01 -10.34 -21.11
CA ALA A 97 -6.37 -9.86 -21.35
C ALA A 97 -6.47 -8.86 -22.52
N PHE A 98 -5.53 -7.91 -22.61
CA PHE A 98 -5.63 -6.80 -23.57
C PHE A 98 -4.54 -6.83 -24.64
N PHE A 99 -3.40 -7.45 -24.35
CA PHE A 99 -2.27 -7.52 -25.28
C PHE A 99 -2.04 -8.91 -25.87
N SER A 100 -2.98 -9.84 -25.65
CA SER A 100 -2.95 -11.21 -26.19
C SER A 100 -1.63 -11.95 -25.89
N LEU A 101 -0.95 -11.59 -24.80
CA LEU A 101 0.33 -12.18 -24.43
C LEU A 101 0.13 -13.57 -23.84
N GLY A 102 0.97 -14.51 -24.25
CA GLY A 102 1.02 -15.84 -23.65
C GLY A 102 1.53 -15.81 -22.20
N VAL A 103 1.33 -16.92 -21.47
CA VAL A 103 1.81 -17.07 -20.09
C VAL A 103 3.31 -16.83 -19.98
N ASN A 104 4.11 -17.47 -20.85
CA ASN A 104 5.57 -17.39 -20.79
C ASN A 104 6.09 -15.98 -21.09
N ASP A 105 5.60 -15.36 -22.15
CA ASP A 105 5.99 -14.00 -22.54
C ASP A 105 5.62 -13.00 -21.43
N SER A 106 4.40 -13.11 -20.89
CA SER A 106 3.95 -12.28 -19.77
C SER A 106 4.87 -12.42 -18.55
N ILE A 107 5.20 -13.65 -18.15
CA ILE A 107 6.07 -13.91 -16.99
C ILE A 107 7.48 -13.36 -17.20
N ILE A 108 8.06 -13.53 -18.40
CA ILE A 108 9.39 -13.00 -18.71
C ILE A 108 9.38 -11.47 -18.61
N ILE A 109 8.37 -10.81 -19.19
CA ILE A 109 8.21 -9.36 -19.12
C ILE A 109 8.08 -8.90 -17.67
N ILE A 110 7.19 -9.54 -16.90
CA ILE A 110 6.98 -9.23 -15.48
C ILE A 110 8.28 -9.33 -14.69
N VAL A 111 8.99 -10.46 -14.80
CA VAL A 111 10.22 -10.68 -14.02
C VAL A 111 11.29 -9.65 -14.38
N VAL A 112 11.47 -9.35 -15.67
CA VAL A 112 12.48 -8.37 -16.11
C VAL A 112 12.11 -6.96 -15.67
N VAL A 113 10.85 -6.55 -15.85
CA VAL A 113 10.38 -5.21 -15.49
C VAL A 113 10.42 -5.03 -13.98
N ASP A 114 9.84 -5.96 -13.20
CA ASP A 114 9.79 -5.84 -11.74
C ASP A 114 11.19 -5.85 -11.12
N LEU A 115 12.12 -6.65 -11.64
CA LEU A 115 13.52 -6.68 -11.18
C LEU A 115 14.19 -5.31 -11.27
N VAL A 116 13.96 -4.57 -12.36
CA VAL A 116 14.59 -3.27 -12.59
C VAL A 116 13.79 -2.15 -11.92
N VAL A 117 12.48 -2.12 -12.10
CA VAL A 117 11.66 -0.97 -11.71
C VAL A 117 11.46 -0.92 -10.20
N CYS A 118 11.44 -2.05 -9.48
CA CYS A 118 11.34 -2.07 -8.02
C CYS A 118 12.53 -1.38 -7.32
N LEU A 119 13.65 -1.15 -8.02
CA LEU A 119 14.79 -0.38 -7.50
C LEU A 119 14.41 1.08 -7.20
N LEU A 120 13.48 1.66 -7.97
CA LEU A 120 13.09 3.07 -7.89
C LEU A 120 12.30 3.41 -6.60
N PRO A 121 11.20 2.73 -6.24
CA PRO A 121 10.52 3.00 -4.98
C PRO A 121 11.37 2.61 -3.77
N ALA A 122 12.25 1.62 -3.90
CA ALA A 122 13.21 1.24 -2.86
C ALA A 122 14.25 2.33 -2.59
N PHE A 123 14.76 2.98 -3.64
CA PHE A 123 15.62 4.15 -3.50
C PHE A 123 14.89 5.31 -2.82
N SER A 124 13.66 5.59 -3.26
CA SER A 124 12.84 6.67 -2.71
C SER A 124 12.55 6.47 -1.21
N ALA A 125 12.32 5.22 -0.77
CA ALA A 125 12.03 4.90 0.62
C ALA A 125 13.16 5.29 1.60
N VAL A 126 14.41 5.34 1.13
CA VAL A 126 15.57 5.74 1.95
C VAL A 126 15.43 7.17 2.47
N PHE A 127 14.80 8.06 1.71
CA PHE A 127 14.68 9.48 2.08
C PHE A 127 13.80 9.70 3.30
N GLY A 128 12.79 8.85 3.52
CA GLY A 128 11.87 8.94 4.65
C GLY A 128 12.59 8.98 6.00
N PRO A 129 13.30 7.91 6.40
CA PRO A 129 14.00 7.87 7.70
C PRO A 129 15.18 8.85 7.79
N LYS A 130 15.87 9.10 6.66
CA LYS A 130 17.07 9.94 6.63
C LYS A 130 16.75 11.43 6.75
N LEU A 131 15.72 11.89 6.04
CA LEU A 131 15.34 13.30 6.04
C LEU A 131 14.24 13.60 7.06
N GLY A 132 13.39 12.61 7.38
CA GLY A 132 12.17 12.79 8.19
C GLY A 132 11.15 13.71 7.54
N THR A 133 11.19 13.80 6.21
CA THR A 133 10.27 14.62 5.43
C THR A 133 9.41 13.72 4.56
N ARG A 134 8.16 14.15 4.32
CA ARG A 134 7.22 13.48 3.43
C ARG A 134 7.62 13.64 1.96
N ALA A 135 7.23 12.72 1.10
CA ALA A 135 7.63 12.64 -0.30
C ALA A 135 7.35 13.93 -1.08
N MET A 136 6.15 14.50 -0.96
CA MET A 136 5.83 15.75 -1.67
C MET A 136 6.58 16.96 -1.10
N VAL A 137 6.97 16.94 0.19
CA VAL A 137 7.85 17.96 0.75
C VAL A 137 9.25 17.83 0.16
N GLN A 138 9.73 16.61 -0.08
CA GLN A 138 11.01 16.36 -0.73
C GLN A 138 11.05 16.88 -2.17
N ALA A 139 9.92 16.88 -2.89
CA ALA A 139 9.83 17.43 -4.24
C ALA A 139 10.26 18.92 -4.31
N ARG A 140 10.16 19.65 -3.19
CA ARG A 140 10.63 21.05 -3.08
C ARG A 140 12.15 21.20 -3.25
N PHE A 141 12.94 20.16 -2.98
CA PHE A 141 14.39 20.21 -3.21
C PHE A 141 14.75 20.22 -4.70
N SER A 142 13.94 19.60 -5.55
CA SER A 142 14.18 19.54 -7.00
C SER A 142 13.43 20.62 -7.78
N TRP A 143 12.20 20.93 -7.38
CA TRP A 143 11.31 21.85 -8.11
C TRP A 143 11.22 23.25 -7.49
N GLY A 144 11.86 23.46 -6.34
CA GLY A 144 11.64 24.65 -5.52
C GLY A 144 10.25 24.65 -4.86
N TYR A 145 9.96 25.69 -4.09
CA TYR A 145 8.72 25.77 -3.31
C TYR A 145 7.47 25.83 -4.19
N PHE A 146 7.44 26.72 -5.19
CA PHE A 146 6.30 26.90 -6.08
C PHE A 146 6.21 25.83 -7.16
N GLY A 147 7.35 25.35 -7.68
CA GLY A 147 7.35 24.30 -8.71
C GLY A 147 6.85 22.96 -8.16
N ALA A 148 7.13 22.64 -6.89
CA ALA A 148 6.67 21.41 -6.24
C ALA A 148 5.14 21.31 -6.06
N ILE A 149 4.40 22.40 -6.28
CA ILE A 149 2.93 22.39 -6.31
C ILE A 149 2.43 21.47 -7.43
N ILE A 150 3.08 21.49 -8.59
CA ILE A 150 2.70 20.67 -9.75
C ILE A 150 2.73 19.17 -9.42
N PRO A 151 3.87 18.57 -8.99
CA PRO A 151 3.89 17.17 -8.62
C PRO A 151 2.99 16.85 -7.42
N ALA A 152 2.81 17.76 -6.47
CA ALA A 152 1.90 17.54 -5.34
C ALA A 152 0.43 17.40 -5.79
N VAL A 153 -0.04 18.29 -6.68
CA VAL A 153 -1.39 18.23 -7.26
C VAL A 153 -1.57 16.95 -8.08
N LEU A 154 -0.61 16.63 -8.94
CA LEU A 154 -0.65 15.40 -9.74
C LEU A 154 -0.67 14.15 -8.85
N ASN A 155 0.11 14.14 -7.76
CA ASN A 155 0.13 13.02 -6.83
C ASN A 155 -1.22 12.84 -6.11
N VAL A 156 -1.86 13.94 -5.70
CA VAL A 156 -3.21 13.91 -5.11
C VAL A 156 -4.21 13.26 -6.06
N PHE A 157 -4.22 13.65 -7.34
CA PHE A 157 -5.12 13.04 -8.33
C PHE A 157 -4.78 11.58 -8.59
N SER A 158 -3.50 11.24 -8.73
CA SER A 158 -3.05 9.86 -8.94
C SER A 158 -3.46 8.94 -7.79
N LEU A 159 -3.21 9.35 -6.54
CA LEU A 159 -3.58 8.56 -5.35
C LEU A 159 -5.10 8.44 -5.22
N GLN A 160 -5.86 9.50 -5.52
CA GLN A 160 -7.32 9.43 -5.56
C GLN A 160 -7.82 8.44 -6.61
N GLY A 161 -7.18 8.41 -7.79
CA GLY A 161 -7.45 7.42 -8.84
C GLY A 161 -7.23 6.00 -8.34
N PHE A 162 -6.06 5.71 -7.75
CA PHE A 162 -5.79 4.39 -7.17
C PHE A 162 -6.79 3.99 -6.07
N LEU A 163 -7.21 4.92 -5.22
CA LEU A 163 -8.23 4.65 -4.21
C LEU A 163 -9.57 4.24 -4.86
N VAL A 164 -10.00 4.96 -5.89
CA VAL A 164 -11.21 4.65 -6.67
C VAL A 164 -11.13 3.25 -7.28
N LEU A 165 -10.02 2.95 -7.95
CA LEU A 165 -9.80 1.65 -8.59
C LEU A 165 -9.86 0.50 -7.59
N ASN A 166 -9.14 0.62 -6.48
CA ASN A 166 -9.09 -0.43 -5.46
C ASN A 166 -10.46 -0.64 -4.82
N CYS A 167 -11.23 0.42 -4.55
CA CYS A 167 -12.59 0.28 -4.02
C CYS A 167 -13.56 -0.36 -5.01
N ILE A 168 -13.44 -0.07 -6.32
CA ILE A 168 -14.24 -0.75 -7.36
C ILE A 168 -13.92 -2.24 -7.36
N VAL A 169 -12.64 -2.61 -7.41
CA VAL A 169 -12.23 -4.02 -7.38
C VAL A 169 -12.72 -4.71 -6.10
N GLY A 170 -12.61 -4.06 -4.95
CA GLY A 170 -13.12 -4.63 -3.70
C GLY A 170 -14.62 -4.76 -3.63
N GLY A 171 -15.34 -3.80 -4.22
CA GLY A 171 -16.79 -3.88 -4.39
C GLY A 171 -17.20 -5.08 -5.22
N GLN A 172 -16.55 -5.28 -6.38
CA GLN A 172 -16.80 -6.42 -7.27
C GLN A 172 -16.52 -7.77 -6.57
N VAL A 173 -15.43 -7.86 -5.80
CA VAL A 173 -15.09 -9.06 -5.03
C VAL A 173 -16.19 -9.36 -3.99
N LEU A 174 -16.68 -8.35 -3.26
CA LEU A 174 -17.78 -8.53 -2.31
C LEU A 174 -19.10 -8.89 -2.99
N ALA A 175 -19.43 -8.25 -4.10
CA ALA A 175 -20.65 -8.51 -4.86
C ALA A 175 -20.69 -9.95 -5.41
N SER A 176 -19.53 -10.52 -5.75
CA SER A 176 -19.42 -11.92 -6.21
C SER A 176 -19.86 -12.95 -5.16
N LEU A 177 -19.90 -12.58 -3.87
CA LEU A 177 -20.18 -13.52 -2.77
C LEU A 177 -21.68 -13.78 -2.55
N SER A 178 -22.55 -12.82 -2.88
CA SER A 178 -23.97 -12.86 -2.53
C SER A 178 -24.80 -12.03 -3.48
N SER A 179 -25.97 -12.55 -3.88
CA SER A 179 -26.96 -11.81 -4.67
C SER A 179 -27.59 -10.61 -3.94
N HIS A 180 -27.34 -10.45 -2.64
CA HIS A 180 -27.82 -9.33 -1.83
C HIS A 180 -26.78 -8.21 -1.70
N LEU A 181 -25.55 -8.42 -2.19
CA LEU A 181 -24.48 -7.42 -2.21
C LEU A 181 -24.26 -7.01 -3.66
N ASP A 182 -24.51 -5.75 -3.97
CA ASP A 182 -24.13 -5.16 -5.26
C ASP A 182 -22.78 -4.45 -5.15
N ASP A 183 -22.19 -4.09 -6.29
CA ASP A 183 -20.90 -3.39 -6.34
C ASP A 183 -20.95 -2.08 -5.53
N THR A 184 -22.10 -1.38 -5.56
CA THR A 184 -22.33 -0.13 -4.82
C THR A 184 -22.12 -0.33 -3.32
N LEU A 185 -22.81 -1.30 -2.74
CA LEU A 185 -22.71 -1.59 -1.31
C LEU A 185 -21.31 -2.10 -0.95
N GLY A 186 -20.72 -2.94 -1.80
CA GLY A 186 -19.34 -3.40 -1.63
C GLY A 186 -18.33 -2.25 -1.58
N ILE A 187 -18.42 -1.30 -2.51
CA ILE A 187 -17.58 -0.08 -2.54
C ILE A 187 -17.70 0.70 -1.24
N VAL A 188 -18.93 0.93 -0.75
CA VAL A 188 -19.16 1.66 0.50
C VAL A 188 -18.55 0.94 1.70
N ILE A 189 -18.66 -0.39 1.78
CA ILE A 189 -18.07 -1.17 2.87
C ILE A 189 -16.54 -1.02 2.88
N ILE A 190 -15.88 -1.17 1.72
CA ILE A 190 -14.42 -1.07 1.61
C ILE A 190 -13.93 0.35 1.92
N ALA A 191 -14.65 1.38 1.43
CA ALA A 191 -14.38 2.78 1.72
C ALA A 191 -14.46 3.08 3.22
N VAL A 192 -15.53 2.64 3.90
CA VAL A 192 -15.70 2.87 5.34
C VAL A 192 -14.60 2.16 6.16
N ILE A 193 -14.22 0.94 5.79
CA ILE A 193 -13.12 0.22 6.47
C ILE A 193 -11.79 0.95 6.25
N THR A 194 -11.51 1.38 5.02
CA THR A 194 -10.32 2.17 4.67
C THR A 194 -10.25 3.45 5.49
N LEU A 195 -11.37 4.17 5.60
CA LEU A 195 -11.48 5.37 6.41
C LEU A 195 -11.09 5.08 7.86
N VAL A 196 -11.67 4.05 8.49
CA VAL A 196 -11.38 3.69 9.88
C VAL A 196 -9.89 3.39 10.09
N VAL A 197 -9.28 2.57 9.22
CA VAL A 197 -7.86 2.21 9.31
C VAL A 197 -6.96 3.44 9.12
N THR A 198 -7.27 4.31 8.16
CA THR A 198 -6.43 5.48 7.85
C THR A 198 -6.55 6.56 8.91
N PHE A 199 -7.75 6.75 9.47
CA PHE A 199 -8.03 7.76 10.49
C PHE A 199 -7.16 7.56 11.74
N CYS A 200 -6.82 6.31 12.04
CA CYS A 200 -5.96 5.91 13.14
C CYS A 200 -4.47 6.31 12.98
N GLY A 201 -3.99 6.58 11.77
CA GLY A 201 -2.63 7.10 11.51
C GLY A 201 -1.50 6.07 11.43
N TYR A 202 -0.27 6.55 11.34
CA TYR A 202 0.94 5.82 10.96
C TYR A 202 1.17 4.52 11.74
N ARG A 203 1.04 4.56 13.08
CA ARG A 203 1.33 3.40 13.94
C ARG A 203 0.38 2.23 13.68
N ILE A 204 -0.91 2.54 13.49
CA ILE A 204 -1.94 1.53 13.24
C ILE A 204 -1.81 1.01 11.82
N ILE A 205 -1.48 1.85 10.84
CA ILE A 205 -1.17 1.39 9.48
C ILE A 205 -0.01 0.39 9.52
N HIS A 206 1.12 0.71 10.17
CA HIS A 206 2.26 -0.22 10.24
C HIS A 206 1.91 -1.56 10.91
N TRP A 207 1.07 -1.55 11.94
CA TRP A 207 0.60 -2.78 12.57
C TRP A 207 -0.34 -3.56 11.65
N TYR A 208 -1.31 -2.89 11.03
CA TYR A 208 -2.25 -3.50 10.11
C TYR A 208 -1.54 -4.13 8.91
N GLU A 209 -0.60 -3.42 8.29
CA GLU A 209 0.21 -3.96 7.19
C GLU A 209 1.09 -5.14 7.60
N SER A 210 1.42 -5.29 8.89
CA SER A 210 2.19 -6.47 9.33
C SER A 210 1.40 -7.79 9.24
N ILE A 211 0.07 -7.71 9.15
CA ILE A 211 -0.83 -8.88 9.15
C ILE A 211 -1.77 -8.93 7.92
N ALA A 212 -2.05 -7.81 7.27
CA ALA A 212 -3.07 -7.71 6.22
C ALA A 212 -2.74 -8.52 4.94
N TRP A 213 -1.48 -8.85 4.72
CA TRP A 213 -1.02 -9.69 3.62
C TRP A 213 -1.37 -11.18 3.77
N ILE A 214 -1.61 -11.65 5.01
CA ILE A 214 -1.77 -13.08 5.31
C ILE A 214 -2.96 -13.68 4.54
N PRO A 215 -4.16 -13.09 4.55
CA PRO A 215 -5.28 -13.59 3.75
C PRO A 215 -4.96 -13.66 2.25
N ASN A 216 -4.31 -12.65 1.69
CA ASN A 216 -3.98 -12.60 0.27
C ASN A 216 -3.05 -13.75 -0.12
N VAL A 217 -2.01 -14.03 0.68
CA VAL A 217 -1.10 -15.15 0.43
C VAL A 217 -1.83 -16.50 0.53
N ILE A 218 -2.68 -16.70 1.53
CA ILE A 218 -3.46 -17.93 1.67
C ILE A 218 -4.35 -18.14 0.44
N VAL A 219 -5.00 -17.08 -0.04
CA VAL A 219 -5.83 -17.12 -1.24
C VAL A 219 -5.04 -17.44 -2.48
N PHE A 220 -3.92 -16.76 -2.71
CA PHE A 220 -3.08 -17.01 -3.87
C PHE A 220 -2.50 -18.44 -3.89
N ILE A 221 -2.10 -18.98 -2.74
CA ILE A 221 -1.69 -20.39 -2.62
C ILE A 221 -2.86 -21.32 -2.92
N THR A 222 -4.05 -21.03 -2.40
CA THR A 222 -5.26 -21.84 -2.64
C THR A 222 -5.66 -21.80 -4.11
N MET A 223 -5.62 -20.64 -4.75
CA MET A 223 -5.86 -20.47 -6.17
C MET A 223 -4.89 -21.32 -6.98
N LEU A 224 -3.58 -21.24 -6.69
CA LEU A 224 -2.58 -22.08 -7.35
C LEU A 224 -2.89 -23.56 -7.17
N ALA A 225 -3.19 -24.01 -5.95
CA ALA A 225 -3.45 -25.42 -5.67
C ALA A 225 -4.66 -25.97 -6.44
N VAL A 226 -5.75 -25.20 -6.52
CA VAL A 226 -6.99 -25.61 -7.20
C VAL A 226 -6.89 -25.43 -8.71
N GLY A 227 -6.24 -24.36 -9.16
CA GLY A 227 -6.09 -24.00 -10.57
C GLY A 227 -4.97 -24.72 -11.31
N TYR A 228 -4.02 -25.33 -10.59
CA TYR A 228 -2.83 -25.95 -11.20
C TYR A 228 -3.10 -26.88 -12.39
N PRO A 229 -4.11 -27.78 -12.38
CA PRO A 229 -4.38 -28.64 -13.52
C PRO A 229 -4.68 -27.84 -14.79
N GLN A 230 -5.53 -26.82 -14.69
CA GLN A 230 -5.93 -25.98 -15.82
C GLN A 230 -4.80 -25.06 -16.29
N LEU A 231 -3.98 -24.56 -15.35
CA LEU A 231 -2.80 -23.76 -15.66
C LEU A 231 -1.77 -24.58 -16.44
N ARG A 232 -1.54 -25.83 -16.03
CA ARG A 232 -0.63 -26.76 -16.73
C ARG A 232 -1.08 -27.01 -18.17
N ASP A 233 -2.37 -27.25 -18.37
CA ASP A 233 -2.90 -27.54 -19.70
C ASP A 233 -2.87 -26.31 -20.61
N SER A 234 -3.02 -25.10 -20.04
CA SER A 234 -2.96 -23.84 -20.78
C SER A 234 -1.55 -23.39 -21.17
N GLN A 235 -0.48 -23.94 -20.59
CA GLN A 235 0.91 -23.60 -20.96
C GLN A 235 1.28 -24.03 -22.39
N SER A 236 0.58 -25.01 -22.95
CA SER A 236 0.85 -25.55 -24.29
C SER A 236 -0.04 -24.95 -25.39
N ALA A 237 -0.91 -24.01 -25.04
CA ALA A 237 -1.80 -23.38 -26.02
C ALA A 237 -0.97 -22.56 -27.03
N PRO A 238 -1.21 -22.71 -28.34
CA PRO A 238 -0.53 -21.90 -29.34
C PRO A 238 -0.98 -20.45 -29.19
N VAL A 239 -0.05 -19.57 -28.80
CA VAL A 239 -0.24 -18.12 -28.76
C VAL A 239 0.58 -17.50 -29.87
N SER A 240 0.04 -16.45 -30.52
CA SER A 240 0.81 -15.64 -31.46
C SER A 240 2.04 -15.06 -30.77
N GLN A 241 3.16 -15.00 -31.49
CA GLN A 241 4.37 -14.38 -30.95
C GLN A 241 4.09 -12.92 -30.58
N ALA A 242 4.45 -12.54 -29.35
CA ALA A 242 4.27 -11.19 -28.86
C ALA A 242 4.95 -10.17 -29.79
N THR A 243 4.18 -9.16 -30.21
CA THR A 243 4.70 -8.02 -30.96
C THR A 243 5.45 -7.07 -30.03
N VAL A 244 6.39 -6.30 -30.59
CA VAL A 244 7.14 -5.28 -29.83
C VAL A 244 6.19 -4.27 -29.16
N ALA A 245 5.09 -3.92 -29.84
CA ALA A 245 4.10 -2.97 -29.32
C ALA A 245 3.39 -3.51 -28.06
N GLU A 246 2.97 -4.78 -28.08
CA GLU A 246 2.35 -5.45 -26.93
C GLU A 246 3.32 -5.56 -25.75
N VAL A 247 4.57 -5.94 -26.00
CA VAL A 247 5.62 -6.03 -24.98
C VAL A 247 5.87 -4.67 -24.32
N ILE A 248 6.03 -3.62 -25.12
CA ILE A 248 6.27 -2.26 -24.59
C ILE A 248 5.05 -1.75 -23.84
N SER A 249 3.83 -1.99 -24.34
CA SER A 249 2.60 -1.53 -23.70
C SER A 249 2.40 -2.19 -22.34
N PHE A 250 2.57 -3.52 -22.26
CA PHE A 250 2.47 -4.24 -20.98
C PHE A 250 3.58 -3.82 -20.01
N SER A 251 4.82 -3.70 -20.49
CA SER A 251 5.94 -3.20 -19.70
C SER A 251 5.69 -1.79 -19.15
N SER A 252 5.04 -0.92 -19.94
CA SER A 252 4.73 0.45 -19.52
C SER A 252 3.69 0.49 -18.40
N ILE A 253 2.68 -0.40 -18.44
CA ILE A 253 1.68 -0.51 -17.38
C ILE A 253 2.31 -1.01 -16.07
N LEU A 254 3.11 -2.08 -16.13
CA LEU A 254 3.89 -2.58 -14.99
C LEU A 254 4.83 -1.51 -14.43
N THR A 255 5.52 -0.79 -15.31
CA THR A 255 6.43 0.29 -14.90
C THR A 255 5.67 1.42 -14.21
N ALA A 256 4.55 1.86 -14.78
CA ALA A 256 3.74 2.95 -14.21
C ALA A 256 3.17 2.57 -12.84
N SER A 257 2.70 1.34 -12.65
CA SER A 257 2.17 0.88 -11.37
C SER A 257 3.25 0.90 -10.29
N ILE A 258 4.46 0.41 -10.58
CA ILE A 258 5.55 0.33 -9.60
C ILE A 258 6.16 1.70 -9.31
N ILE A 259 6.42 2.53 -10.34
CA ILE A 259 7.03 3.86 -10.17
C ILE A 259 6.13 4.79 -9.36
N SER A 260 4.81 4.64 -9.46
CA SER A 260 3.87 5.48 -8.71
C SER A 260 4.15 5.46 -7.19
N TRP A 261 4.64 4.34 -6.66
CA TRP A 261 5.00 4.18 -5.25
C TRP A 261 6.17 5.05 -4.79
N CYS A 262 7.03 5.55 -5.69
CA CYS A 262 8.12 6.49 -5.33
C CYS A 262 7.60 7.74 -4.60
N THR A 263 6.37 8.14 -4.91
CA THR A 263 5.69 9.31 -4.32
C THR A 263 5.07 9.02 -2.94
N VAL A 264 5.10 7.76 -2.51
CA VAL A 264 4.45 7.25 -1.31
C VAL A 264 5.49 6.71 -0.33
N THR A 265 6.53 6.05 -0.85
CA THR A 265 7.44 5.29 0.01
C THR A 265 8.17 6.06 1.09
N PRO A 266 8.59 7.33 0.88
CA PRO A 266 9.22 8.10 1.94
C PRO A 266 8.30 8.36 3.16
N ASP A 267 6.98 8.45 2.95
CA ASP A 267 6.04 8.83 4.01
C ASP A 267 5.96 7.79 5.13
N TYR A 268 6.24 6.52 4.83
CA TYR A 268 6.21 5.40 5.77
C TYR A 268 7.54 5.19 6.50
N GLY A 269 8.52 6.03 6.24
CA GLY A 269 9.82 5.99 6.90
C GLY A 269 10.03 7.10 7.93
N VAL A 270 9.16 8.11 8.01
CA VAL A 270 9.50 9.37 8.70
C VAL A 270 9.69 9.24 10.22
N TYR A 271 9.07 8.25 10.86
CA TYR A 271 9.22 7.98 12.30
C TYR A 271 10.30 6.92 12.60
N HIS A 272 10.92 6.35 11.57
CA HIS A 272 12.03 5.40 11.72
C HIS A 272 13.35 6.12 11.99
N SER A 273 14.16 5.54 12.87
CA SER A 273 15.41 6.13 13.34
C SER A 273 16.43 6.34 12.20
N PRO A 274 17.09 7.50 12.07
CA PRO A 274 18.09 7.70 11.02
C PRO A 274 19.33 6.78 11.16
N ALA A 275 19.46 6.01 12.24
CA ALA A 275 20.62 5.17 12.57
C ALA A 275 20.85 3.98 11.62
N ALA A 276 19.81 3.43 10.95
CA ALA A 276 20.04 2.33 10.00
C ALA A 276 20.79 2.81 8.76
N SER A 277 21.61 1.93 8.17
CA SER A 277 22.26 2.23 6.89
C SER A 277 21.20 2.36 5.77
N SER A 278 21.46 3.25 4.81
CA SER A 278 20.59 3.44 3.63
C SER A 278 20.41 2.13 2.85
N ALA A 279 21.47 1.32 2.76
CA ALA A 279 21.44 0.01 2.11
C ALA A 279 20.45 -0.95 2.78
N ARG A 280 20.31 -0.91 4.12
CA ARG A 280 19.35 -1.75 4.85
C ARG A 280 17.90 -1.36 4.54
N ILE A 281 17.60 -0.06 4.54
CA ILE A 281 16.26 0.46 4.22
C ILE A 281 15.90 0.12 2.77
N PHE A 282 16.85 0.35 1.85
CA PHE A 282 16.74 0.00 0.45
C PHE A 282 16.46 -1.50 0.26
N LEU A 283 17.25 -2.37 0.87
CA LEU A 283 17.12 -3.82 0.68
C LEU A 283 15.80 -4.37 1.20
N TYR A 284 15.35 -3.92 2.39
CA TYR A 284 14.03 -4.33 2.90
C TYR A 284 12.91 -3.91 1.96
N THR A 285 12.97 -2.68 1.45
CA THR A 285 11.95 -2.17 0.53
C THR A 285 12.00 -2.90 -0.81
N TYR A 286 13.19 -3.06 -1.39
CA TYR A 286 13.38 -3.73 -2.67
C TYR A 286 12.90 -5.18 -2.64
N ILE A 287 13.31 -5.97 -1.65
CA ILE A 287 12.87 -7.38 -1.54
C ILE A 287 11.36 -7.43 -1.34
N ALA A 288 10.78 -6.53 -0.53
CA ALA A 288 9.34 -6.46 -0.32
C ALA A 288 8.57 -6.23 -1.64
N PHE A 289 8.92 -5.17 -2.38
CA PHE A 289 8.30 -4.86 -3.68
C PHE A 289 8.53 -5.98 -4.69
N PHE A 290 9.78 -6.41 -4.89
CA PHE A 290 10.11 -7.41 -5.90
C PHE A 290 9.38 -8.73 -5.66
N THR A 291 9.41 -9.27 -4.43
CA THR A 291 8.80 -10.56 -4.13
C THR A 291 7.28 -10.53 -4.20
N SER A 292 6.65 -9.44 -3.75
CA SER A 292 5.18 -9.30 -3.79
C SER A 292 4.67 -9.02 -5.20
N ASN A 293 5.29 -8.10 -5.96
CA ASN A 293 4.90 -7.78 -7.33
C ASN A 293 5.09 -8.96 -8.27
N VAL A 294 6.27 -9.58 -8.29
CA VAL A 294 6.52 -10.73 -9.18
C VAL A 294 5.52 -11.84 -8.91
N ALA A 295 5.24 -12.14 -7.64
CA ALA A 295 4.26 -13.15 -7.27
C ALA A 295 2.85 -12.79 -7.76
N CYS A 296 2.36 -11.58 -7.44
CA CYS A 296 0.99 -11.17 -7.79
C CYS A 296 0.81 -11.00 -9.30
N HIS A 297 1.73 -10.29 -9.97
CA HIS A 297 1.68 -10.07 -11.41
C HIS A 297 1.73 -11.40 -12.18
N THR A 298 2.63 -12.31 -11.79
CA THR A 298 2.75 -13.64 -12.45
C THR A 298 1.48 -14.46 -12.27
N LEU A 299 0.88 -14.45 -11.07
CA LEU A 299 -0.38 -15.12 -10.83
C LEU A 299 -1.51 -14.54 -11.68
N GLY A 300 -1.62 -13.20 -11.72
CA GLY A 300 -2.59 -12.51 -12.55
C GLY A 300 -2.49 -12.92 -14.01
N ALA A 301 -1.28 -12.88 -14.57
CA ALA A 301 -1.03 -13.27 -15.95
C ALA A 301 -1.36 -14.76 -16.20
N ALA A 302 -0.94 -15.66 -15.30
CA ALA A 302 -1.18 -17.09 -15.47
C ALA A 302 -2.69 -17.42 -15.51
N PHE A 303 -3.48 -16.87 -14.57
CA PHE A 303 -4.92 -17.11 -14.52
C PHE A 303 -5.68 -16.41 -15.64
N ALA A 304 -5.29 -15.20 -16.01
CA ALA A 304 -5.93 -14.47 -17.12
C ALA A 304 -5.70 -15.18 -18.46
N ALA A 305 -4.48 -15.66 -18.73
CA ALA A 305 -4.17 -16.40 -19.95
C ALA A 305 -4.88 -17.77 -20.03
N ALA A 306 -5.12 -18.41 -18.89
CA ALA A 306 -5.84 -19.68 -18.83
C ALA A 306 -7.37 -19.51 -18.86
N ALA A 307 -7.89 -18.34 -18.50
CA ALA A 307 -9.33 -18.10 -18.38
C ALA A 307 -10.12 -18.46 -19.64
N PRO A 308 -9.70 -18.10 -20.87
CA PRO A 308 -10.44 -18.46 -22.10
C PRO A 308 -10.63 -19.97 -22.31
N ASN A 309 -9.73 -20.80 -21.77
CA ASN A 309 -9.78 -22.26 -21.90
C ASN A 309 -10.69 -22.92 -20.86
N VAL A 310 -11.10 -22.18 -19.82
CA VAL A 310 -11.92 -22.69 -18.71
C VAL A 310 -13.23 -21.90 -18.68
N PRO A 311 -14.37 -22.46 -19.16
CA PRO A 311 -15.62 -21.71 -19.31
C PRO A 311 -16.09 -20.97 -18.06
N VAL A 312 -15.88 -21.57 -16.87
CA VAL A 312 -16.24 -20.96 -15.58
C VAL A 312 -15.36 -19.74 -15.28
N TRP A 313 -14.06 -19.80 -15.59
CA TRP A 313 -13.14 -18.68 -15.39
C TRP A 313 -13.37 -17.58 -16.40
N ASN A 314 -13.60 -17.94 -17.67
CA ASN A 314 -13.94 -16.97 -18.71
C ASN A 314 -15.23 -16.22 -18.38
N GLY A 315 -16.28 -16.94 -17.95
CA GLY A 315 -17.54 -16.34 -17.53
C GLY A 315 -17.38 -15.44 -16.30
N GLY A 316 -16.55 -15.85 -15.33
CA GLY A 316 -16.26 -15.06 -14.14
C GLY A 316 -15.41 -13.82 -14.41
N PHE A 317 -14.49 -13.89 -15.36
CA PHE A 317 -13.65 -12.75 -15.73
C PHE A 317 -14.44 -11.69 -16.52
N ASP A 318 -15.60 -12.07 -17.07
CA ASP A 318 -16.57 -11.22 -17.78
C ASP A 318 -15.91 -10.29 -18.80
N ASN A 319 -15.45 -10.88 -19.93
CA ASN A 319 -14.72 -10.16 -20.97
C ASN A 319 -13.53 -9.35 -20.42
N SER A 320 -12.82 -9.91 -19.44
CA SER A 320 -11.68 -9.28 -18.77
C SER A 320 -12.00 -8.03 -17.94
N SER A 321 -13.25 -7.82 -17.56
CA SER A 321 -13.70 -6.67 -16.77
C SER A 321 -13.79 -6.91 -15.26
N SER A 322 -13.81 -8.17 -14.82
CA SER A 322 -14.03 -8.52 -13.42
C SER A 322 -12.90 -9.39 -12.85
N VAL A 323 -11.86 -8.75 -12.31
CA VAL A 323 -10.77 -9.43 -11.59
C VAL A 323 -11.32 -10.18 -10.36
N GLY A 324 -12.30 -9.58 -9.66
CA GLY A 324 -12.96 -10.22 -8.53
C GLY A 324 -13.76 -11.46 -8.91
N GLY A 325 -14.48 -11.41 -10.04
CA GLY A 325 -15.22 -12.54 -10.57
C GLY A 325 -14.32 -13.68 -11.05
N LEU A 326 -13.14 -13.37 -11.61
CA LEU A 326 -12.11 -14.37 -11.91
C LEU A 326 -11.62 -15.07 -10.62
N LEU A 327 -11.30 -14.30 -9.58
CA LEU A 327 -10.89 -14.83 -8.28
C LEU A 327 -11.94 -15.78 -7.70
N TYR A 328 -13.20 -15.35 -7.73
CA TYR A 328 -14.33 -16.14 -7.26
C TYR A 328 -14.48 -17.46 -8.03
N SER A 329 -14.36 -17.39 -9.35
CA SER A 329 -14.57 -18.53 -10.24
C SER A 329 -13.48 -19.58 -10.12
N VAL A 330 -12.23 -19.17 -9.86
CA VAL A 330 -11.12 -20.09 -9.55
C VAL A 330 -11.36 -20.81 -8.22
N LEU A 331 -11.87 -20.11 -7.21
CA LEU A 331 -12.06 -20.64 -5.87
C LEU A 331 -13.40 -21.35 -5.65
N LEU A 332 -14.32 -21.28 -6.61
CA LEU A 332 -15.63 -21.92 -6.56
C LEU A 332 -15.59 -23.40 -6.11
N PRO A 333 -14.64 -24.25 -6.56
CA PRO A 333 -14.56 -25.65 -6.14
C PRO A 333 -14.29 -25.86 -4.65
N THR A 334 -13.77 -24.84 -3.93
CA THR A 334 -13.49 -24.92 -2.50
C THR A 334 -14.71 -24.67 -1.60
N GLY A 335 -15.87 -24.38 -2.21
CA GLY A 335 -17.15 -24.25 -1.51
C GLY A 335 -17.16 -23.14 -0.47
N ALA A 336 -17.60 -23.45 0.75
CA ALA A 336 -17.73 -22.47 1.83
C ALA A 336 -16.39 -21.86 2.25
N PHE A 337 -15.30 -22.62 2.18
CA PHE A 337 -13.97 -22.13 2.50
C PHE A 337 -13.53 -21.02 1.54
N GLY A 338 -13.77 -21.19 0.23
CA GLY A 338 -13.50 -20.17 -0.78
C GLY A 338 -14.25 -18.87 -0.54
N LYS A 339 -15.52 -18.93 -0.10
CA LYS A 339 -16.28 -17.73 0.24
C LYS A 339 -15.67 -16.95 1.40
N ILE A 340 -15.21 -17.64 2.45
CA ILE A 340 -14.51 -17.02 3.58
C ILE A 340 -13.22 -16.35 3.09
N LEU A 341 -12.43 -17.07 2.29
CA LEU A 341 -11.18 -16.57 1.70
C LEU A 341 -11.40 -15.30 0.87
N ILE A 342 -12.36 -15.31 -0.05
CA ILE A 342 -12.71 -14.17 -0.89
C ILE A 342 -13.19 -12.99 -0.06
N THR A 343 -13.95 -13.24 1.03
CA THR A 343 -14.37 -12.20 1.96
C THR A 343 -13.17 -11.55 2.63
N LEU A 344 -12.23 -12.35 3.15
CA LEU A 344 -11.02 -11.82 3.81
C LEU A 344 -10.15 -11.01 2.86
N VAL A 345 -10.07 -11.42 1.59
CA VAL A 345 -9.28 -10.73 0.57
C VAL A 345 -9.98 -9.47 0.04
N ALA A 346 -11.31 -9.46 -0.04
CA ALA A 346 -12.03 -8.21 -0.24
C ALA A 346 -11.72 -7.19 0.88
N LEU A 347 -11.78 -7.62 2.13
CA LEU A 347 -11.52 -6.75 3.28
C LEU A 347 -10.04 -6.32 3.37
N SER A 348 -9.10 -7.12 2.84
CA SER A 348 -7.69 -6.79 2.80
C SER A 348 -7.37 -5.64 1.83
N ILE A 349 -8.29 -5.23 0.95
CA ILE A 349 -8.08 -4.10 0.04
C ILE A 349 -7.87 -2.78 0.80
N ALA A 350 -8.37 -2.68 2.02
CA ALA A 350 -8.05 -1.56 2.90
C ALA A 350 -6.53 -1.42 3.17
N SER A 351 -5.74 -2.50 3.00
CA SER A 351 -4.26 -2.52 3.11
C SER A 351 -3.57 -1.71 2.03
N VAL A 352 -4.08 -1.72 0.80
CA VAL A 352 -3.52 -0.87 -0.26
C VAL A 352 -4.12 0.54 -0.22
N CYS A 353 -5.39 0.65 0.19
CA CYS A 353 -6.07 1.93 0.23
C CYS A 353 -5.57 2.82 1.37
N ALA A 354 -5.36 2.29 2.58
CA ALA A 354 -4.99 3.12 3.72
C ALA A 354 -3.65 3.87 3.51
N PRO A 355 -2.61 3.24 2.94
CA PRO A 355 -1.37 3.94 2.68
C PRO A 355 -1.47 5.03 1.61
N ASN A 356 -2.29 4.80 0.59
CA ASN A 356 -2.59 5.78 -0.45
C ASN A 356 -3.38 6.96 0.10
N MET A 357 -4.41 6.70 0.91
CA MET A 357 -5.25 7.71 1.55
C MET A 357 -4.45 8.60 2.52
N TYR A 358 -3.55 7.98 3.27
CA TYR A 358 -2.63 8.69 4.15
C TYR A 358 -1.72 9.63 3.35
N THR A 359 -1.09 9.14 2.29
CA THR A 359 -0.18 9.94 1.45
C THR A 359 -0.92 10.99 0.63
N PHE A 360 -2.18 10.72 0.26
CA PHE A 360 -3.06 11.70 -0.36
C PHE A 360 -3.21 12.92 0.55
N SER A 361 -3.46 12.70 1.85
CA SER A 361 -3.66 13.78 2.82
C SER A 361 -2.38 14.63 3.02
N THR A 362 -1.20 14.01 3.10
CA THR A 362 0.08 14.71 3.24
C THR A 362 0.48 15.43 1.94
N SER A 363 0.17 14.85 0.78
CA SER A 363 0.37 15.47 -0.53
C SER A 363 -0.50 16.72 -0.70
N PHE A 364 -1.77 16.65 -0.29
CA PHE A 364 -2.71 17.76 -0.39
C PHE A 364 -2.25 18.96 0.45
N MET A 365 -1.79 18.72 1.67
CA MET A 365 -1.22 19.77 2.53
C MET A 365 -0.01 20.47 1.91
N THR A 366 0.72 19.80 1.02
CA THR A 366 1.95 20.33 0.43
C THR A 366 1.68 21.38 -0.67
N ILE A 367 0.48 21.37 -1.26
CA ILE A 367 0.05 22.24 -2.37
C ILE A 367 0.11 23.72 -2.00
N ALA A 368 -0.33 24.10 -0.79
CA ALA A 368 -0.32 25.48 -0.34
C ALA A 368 -0.16 25.59 1.18
N PRO A 369 0.48 26.65 1.70
CA PRO A 369 0.71 26.79 3.14
C PRO A 369 -0.58 26.86 3.96
N TRP A 370 -1.68 27.39 3.42
CA TRP A 370 -2.98 27.37 4.12
C TRP A 370 -3.57 25.96 4.23
N PHE A 371 -3.23 25.03 3.31
CA PHE A 371 -3.69 23.64 3.41
C PHE A 371 -2.97 22.88 4.52
N ALA A 372 -1.72 23.25 4.83
CA ALA A 372 -1.01 22.70 5.98
C ALA A 372 -1.60 23.13 7.34
N ALA A 373 -2.40 24.20 7.38
CA ALA A 373 -3.09 24.67 8.58
C ALA A 373 -4.39 23.89 8.89
N ILE A 374 -4.82 22.99 8.00
CA ILE A 374 -6.01 22.16 8.18
C ILE A 374 -5.56 20.78 8.68
N PRO A 375 -6.19 20.22 9.73
CA PRO A 375 -5.82 18.89 10.24
C PRO A 375 -5.94 17.79 9.19
N ARG A 376 -5.00 16.82 9.24
CA ARG A 376 -4.91 15.69 8.29
C ARG A 376 -6.19 14.90 8.11
N TRP A 377 -6.88 14.64 9.21
CA TRP A 377 -8.11 13.84 9.22
C TRP A 377 -9.24 14.46 8.36
N ILE A 378 -9.23 15.77 8.13
CA ILE A 378 -10.21 16.43 7.25
C ILE A 378 -9.97 16.04 5.79
N TYR A 379 -8.71 15.97 5.36
CA TYR A 379 -8.39 15.54 3.99
C TYR A 379 -8.73 14.07 3.74
N ILE A 380 -8.64 13.22 4.77
CA ILE A 380 -9.10 11.83 4.69
C ILE A 380 -10.62 11.79 4.44
N LEU A 381 -11.40 12.61 5.16
CA LEU A 381 -12.85 12.72 4.94
C LEU A 381 -13.21 13.30 3.56
N ILE A 382 -12.45 14.30 3.09
CA ILE A 382 -12.63 14.87 1.75
C ILE A 382 -12.36 13.80 0.68
N SER A 383 -11.26 13.04 0.83
CA SER A 383 -10.94 11.97 -0.11
C SER A 383 -12.05 10.93 -0.15
N GLU A 384 -12.60 10.54 1.00
CA GLU A 384 -13.72 9.59 1.06
C GLU A 384 -15.01 10.12 0.44
N ALA A 385 -15.33 11.39 0.71
CA ALA A 385 -16.51 12.03 0.13
C ALA A 385 -16.44 12.11 -1.41
N VAL A 386 -15.24 12.17 -1.99
CA VAL A 386 -15.00 12.11 -3.44
C VAL A 386 -14.94 10.67 -3.93
N LEU A 387 -14.25 9.80 -3.19
CA LEU A 387 -14.02 8.39 -3.53
C LEU A 387 -15.32 7.65 -3.77
N ILE A 388 -16.26 7.71 -2.82
CA ILE A 388 -17.49 6.89 -2.86
C ILE A 388 -18.35 7.21 -4.10
N PRO A 389 -18.76 8.46 -4.38
CA PRO A 389 -19.56 8.75 -5.57
C PRO A 389 -18.83 8.44 -6.88
N VAL A 390 -17.54 8.75 -6.96
CA VAL A 390 -16.75 8.53 -8.18
C VAL A 390 -16.56 7.03 -8.42
N ALA A 391 -16.33 6.23 -7.38
CA ALA A 391 -16.23 4.77 -7.51
C ALA A 391 -17.57 4.12 -7.89
N ILE A 392 -18.71 4.58 -7.35
CA ILE A 392 -20.03 4.04 -7.71
C ILE A 392 -20.37 4.32 -9.17
N ILE A 393 -20.11 5.54 -9.66
CA ILE A 393 -20.30 5.88 -11.08
C ILE A 393 -19.26 5.15 -11.93
N GLY A 394 -18.03 5.09 -11.43
CA GLY A 394 -16.90 4.38 -12.00
C GLY A 394 -17.26 2.93 -12.27
N ALA A 395 -17.65 2.14 -11.28
CA ALA A 395 -17.99 0.72 -11.46
C ALA A 395 -18.95 0.43 -12.64
N LYS A 396 -19.87 1.35 -12.95
CA LYS A 396 -20.82 1.22 -14.06
C LYS A 396 -20.26 1.58 -15.44
N LYS A 397 -19.23 2.42 -15.51
CA LYS A 397 -18.67 2.99 -16.75
C LYS A 397 -17.19 2.70 -16.95
N PHE A 398 -16.51 2.22 -15.92
CA PHE A 398 -15.06 2.20 -15.78
C PHE A 398 -14.41 1.39 -16.90
N TYR A 399 -14.96 0.22 -17.20
CA TYR A 399 -14.43 -0.64 -18.25
C TYR A 399 -14.51 0.02 -19.63
N ASN A 400 -15.66 0.63 -19.96
CA ASN A 400 -15.80 1.38 -21.21
C ASN A 400 -14.79 2.54 -21.29
N THR A 401 -14.60 3.29 -20.20
CA THR A 401 -13.65 4.39 -20.15
C THR A 401 -12.20 3.94 -20.31
N VAL A 402 -11.80 2.80 -19.72
CA VAL A 402 -10.43 2.27 -19.86
C VAL A 402 -10.20 1.75 -21.28
N VAL A 403 -11.17 1.05 -21.85
CA VAL A 403 -11.11 0.59 -23.25
C VAL A 403 -11.08 1.76 -24.23
N ASP A 404 -11.74 2.88 -23.93
CA ASP A 404 -11.72 4.08 -24.79
C ASP A 404 -10.39 4.86 -24.72
N ILE A 405 -9.60 4.65 -23.66
CA ILE A 405 -8.31 5.35 -23.43
C ILE A 405 -7.10 4.51 -23.91
N LEU A 406 -7.19 3.18 -23.81
CA LEU A 406 -6.21 2.23 -24.37
C LEU A 406 -6.34 2.16 -25.89
#